data_AF-A0A350BVE2-F1
#
_entry.id   AF-A0A350BVE2-F1
#
_cell.length_a   1.000
_cell.length_b   1.000
_cell.length_c   1.000
_cell.angle_alpha   90.00
_cell.angle_beta   90.00
_cell.angle_gamma   90.00
#
_symmetry.space_group_name_H-M   'P 1'
#
loop_
_entity.id
_entity.type
_entity.pdbx_description
1 polymer ?
#
loop_
_entity_poly.entity_id
_entity_poly.type
_entity_poly.pdbx_seq_one_letter_code
_entity_poly.pdbx_strand_id
1 'polypeptide(L)'
;LGADEVTKLTRTPKAEVYAQIETDLRNAEAVLDWSAAQKGRITKGACLSLLGKVLLYQDKFTEAATALERVISQNQYQLIDNYTELFSVANEGNSETVFDVEYSGAEGGSYGCLICLEGNAAPGFHGIRQYNGPEYGDGNSYNLPTEKLYNSFAAGDIRRDASVLDIDAFIAAQPNSDNITYAVGGGGHTGYYNNKYIKRQGEIGLPDNDLTSPVNYRVIRYADVLLMAAEAHNRAMPANDAKAREYLKLVRDRVNMPEINSGGAQLTQDIWAERQYELSGEGHRFFDLVRTGEAAKEIPGFVTGKHELFPLPQVEIDLAGGNWSQNANY
;
A
#
# COMPACT_ATOMS: atom_id res chain seq x y z
N LEU A 1 -20.88 18.91 14.13
CA LEU A 1 -22.11 19.08 13.34
C LEU A 1 -23.28 18.61 14.18
N GLY A 2 -24.35 19.37 14.27
CA GLY A 2 -25.59 18.90 14.92
C GLY A 2 -26.36 17.93 14.01
N ALA A 3 -27.28 17.12 14.58
CA ALA A 3 -28.10 16.19 13.79
C ALA A 3 -28.90 16.91 12.66
N ASP A 4 -29.44 18.10 12.95
CA ASP A 4 -30.17 18.92 11.96
C ASP A 4 -29.28 19.54 10.87
N GLU A 5 -27.98 19.62 11.13
CA GLU A 5 -27.01 20.18 10.19
C GLU A 5 -26.60 19.13 9.15
N VAL A 6 -26.42 17.88 9.60
CA VAL A 6 -26.06 16.74 8.73
C VAL A 6 -27.12 16.52 7.64
N THR A 7 -28.41 16.69 7.97
CA THR A 7 -29.51 16.53 7.00
C THR A 7 -29.57 17.60 5.91
N LYS A 8 -28.77 18.66 6.04
CA LYS A 8 -28.67 19.75 5.05
C LYS A 8 -27.39 19.67 4.20
N LEU A 9 -26.46 18.79 4.56
CA LEU A 9 -25.21 18.61 3.82
C LEU A 9 -25.48 17.83 2.54
N THR A 10 -25.01 18.34 1.41
CA THR A 10 -24.99 17.62 0.14
C THR A 10 -23.60 17.08 -0.14
N ARG A 11 -23.51 16.10 -1.04
CA ARG A 11 -22.21 15.58 -1.50
C ARG A 11 -21.47 16.66 -2.29
N THR A 12 -20.26 16.98 -1.85
CA THR A 12 -19.36 17.90 -2.57
C THR A 12 -18.81 17.23 -3.84
N PRO A 13 -18.77 17.94 -4.98
CA PRO A 13 -18.18 17.43 -6.21
C PRO A 13 -16.71 16.98 -6.02
N LYS A 14 -16.32 15.89 -6.68
CA LYS A 14 -14.95 15.33 -6.63
C LYS A 14 -13.87 16.40 -6.83
N ALA A 15 -14.04 17.28 -7.83
CA ALA A 15 -13.06 18.32 -8.15
C ALA A 15 -12.85 19.33 -7.02
N GLU A 16 -13.92 19.70 -6.29
CA GLU A 16 -13.83 20.62 -5.15
C GLU A 16 -13.13 19.96 -3.96
N VAL A 17 -13.37 18.66 -3.72
CA VAL A 17 -12.65 17.90 -2.69
C VAL A 17 -11.15 17.84 -3.01
N TYR A 18 -10.77 17.57 -4.26
CA TYR A 18 -9.37 17.59 -4.67
C TYR A 18 -8.73 18.98 -4.53
N ALA A 19 -9.46 20.04 -4.90
CA ALA A 19 -8.97 21.41 -4.74
C ALA A 19 -8.70 21.76 -3.27
N GLN A 20 -9.57 21.31 -2.36
CA GLN A 20 -9.36 21.49 -0.92
C GLN A 20 -8.15 20.69 -0.42
N ILE A 21 -8.01 19.41 -0.82
CA ILE A 21 -6.85 18.57 -0.46
C ILE A 21 -5.55 19.22 -0.93
N GLU A 22 -5.48 19.70 -2.18
CA GLU A 22 -4.29 20.39 -2.69
C GLU A 22 -4.00 21.67 -1.92
N THR A 23 -5.02 22.44 -1.55
CA THR A 23 -4.88 23.66 -0.75
C THR A 23 -4.30 23.34 0.62
N ASP A 24 -4.85 22.34 1.32
CA ASP A 24 -4.38 21.95 2.65
C ASP A 24 -2.95 21.43 2.61
N LEU A 25 -2.60 20.61 1.63
CA LEU A 25 -1.24 20.10 1.46
C LEU A 25 -0.24 21.23 1.16
N ARG A 26 -0.59 22.22 0.33
CA ARG A 26 0.29 23.37 0.04
C ARG A 26 0.46 24.27 1.27
N ASN A 27 -0.61 24.48 2.02
CA ASN A 27 -0.55 25.24 3.28
C ASN A 27 0.32 24.52 4.32
N ALA A 28 0.16 23.20 4.46
CA ALA A 28 0.96 22.38 5.36
C ALA A 28 2.44 22.38 4.93
N GLU A 29 2.72 22.21 3.64
CA GLU A 29 4.07 22.25 3.08
C GLU A 29 4.82 23.55 3.43
N ALA A 30 4.11 24.68 3.49
CA ALA A 30 4.70 25.97 3.83
C ALA A 30 5.21 26.05 5.29
N VAL A 31 4.64 25.25 6.20
CA VAL A 31 4.91 25.34 7.65
C VAL A 31 5.57 24.10 8.25
N LEU A 32 5.52 22.95 7.56
CA LEU A 32 6.13 21.72 8.05
C LEU A 32 7.66 21.77 7.93
N ASP A 33 8.33 21.09 8.84
CA ASP A 33 9.77 20.84 8.76
C ASP A 33 10.05 19.54 8.00
N TRP A 34 11.25 19.43 7.44
CA TRP A 34 11.69 18.19 6.78
C TRP A 34 11.93 17.02 7.74
N SER A 35 12.08 17.31 9.03
CA SER A 35 12.21 16.33 10.11
C SER A 35 11.21 16.65 11.22
N ALA A 36 10.65 15.63 11.85
CA ALA A 36 9.82 15.79 13.05
C ALA A 36 10.55 15.23 14.28
N ALA A 37 10.39 15.90 15.43
CA ALA A 37 11.01 15.46 16.68
C ALA A 37 10.39 14.17 17.25
N GLN A 38 9.10 13.94 16.97
CA GLN A 38 8.42 12.69 17.34
C GLN A 38 8.25 11.82 16.10
N LYS A 39 8.58 10.53 16.24
CA LYS A 39 8.32 9.50 15.24
C LYS A 39 6.81 9.46 14.89
N GLY A 40 6.49 9.12 13.64
CA GLY A 40 5.11 9.07 13.13
C GLY A 40 4.44 10.41 12.85
N ARG A 41 5.07 11.56 13.20
CA ARG A 41 4.52 12.87 12.83
C ARG A 41 4.83 13.19 11.37
N ILE A 42 3.87 13.84 10.72
CA ILE A 42 4.00 14.29 9.33
C ILE A 42 5.19 15.24 9.18
N THR A 43 6.03 14.96 8.18
CA THR A 43 7.13 15.83 7.72
C THR A 43 6.76 16.51 6.40
N LYS A 44 7.55 17.52 6.00
CA LYS A 44 7.42 18.14 4.68
C LYS A 44 7.58 17.12 3.54
N GLY A 45 8.48 16.15 3.69
CA GLY A 45 8.65 15.08 2.71
C GLY A 45 7.38 14.23 2.55
N ALA A 46 6.79 13.77 3.64
CA ALA A 46 5.51 13.05 3.61
C ALA A 46 4.38 13.87 2.96
N CYS A 47 4.29 15.15 3.32
CA CYS A 47 3.31 16.07 2.74
C CYS A 47 3.49 16.23 1.22
N LEU A 48 4.72 16.44 0.75
CA LEU A 48 5.03 16.57 -0.68
C LEU A 48 4.81 15.26 -1.44
N SER A 49 5.13 14.10 -0.85
CA SER A 49 4.85 12.80 -1.46
C SER A 49 3.35 12.55 -1.61
N LEU A 50 2.55 12.91 -0.61
CA LEU A 50 1.08 12.83 -0.71
C LEU A 50 0.54 13.82 -1.75
N LEU A 51 1.06 15.06 -1.80
CA LEU A 51 0.70 16.03 -2.84
C LEU A 51 1.02 15.50 -4.24
N GLY A 52 2.20 14.94 -4.45
CA GLY A 52 2.58 14.29 -5.70
C GLY A 52 1.62 13.17 -6.11
N LYS A 53 1.22 12.31 -5.15
CA LYS A 53 0.23 11.25 -5.36
C LYS A 53 -1.15 11.81 -5.73
N VAL A 54 -1.61 12.84 -5.03
CA VAL A 54 -2.89 13.52 -5.28
C VAL A 54 -2.92 14.15 -6.67
N LEU A 55 -1.82 14.78 -7.11
CA LEU A 55 -1.68 15.36 -8.44
C LEU A 55 -1.64 14.27 -9.52
N LEU A 56 -0.91 13.18 -9.28
CA LEU A 56 -0.83 12.02 -10.17
C LEU A 56 -2.22 11.39 -10.41
N TYR A 57 -3.04 11.28 -9.36
CA TYR A 57 -4.41 10.74 -9.43
C TYR A 57 -5.41 11.65 -10.17
N GLN A 58 -5.00 12.87 -10.50
CA GLN A 58 -5.75 13.82 -11.31
C GLN A 58 -5.14 14.04 -12.70
N ASP A 59 -4.18 13.20 -13.10
CA ASP A 59 -3.42 13.32 -14.35
C ASP A 59 -2.65 14.66 -14.49
N LYS A 60 -2.38 15.35 -13.36
CA LYS A 60 -1.57 16.59 -13.29
C LYS A 60 -0.08 16.25 -13.24
N PHE A 61 0.42 15.64 -14.32
CA PHE A 61 1.74 14.99 -14.33
C PHE A 61 2.92 15.95 -14.14
N THR A 62 2.87 17.14 -14.75
CA THR A 62 3.95 18.12 -14.63
C THR A 62 4.07 18.63 -13.18
N GLU A 63 2.95 18.89 -12.53
CA GLU A 63 2.89 19.30 -11.13
C GLU A 63 3.28 18.16 -10.19
N ALA A 64 2.84 16.93 -10.47
CA ALA A 64 3.22 15.75 -9.71
C ALA A 64 4.73 15.52 -9.76
N ALA A 65 5.32 15.57 -10.96
CA ALA A 65 6.77 15.45 -11.15
C ALA A 65 7.50 16.53 -10.35
N THR A 66 7.05 17.79 -10.41
CA THR A 66 7.66 18.90 -9.64
C THR A 66 7.63 18.65 -8.14
N ALA A 67 6.51 18.19 -7.58
CA ALA A 67 6.40 17.91 -6.15
C ALA A 67 7.31 16.74 -5.72
N LEU A 68 7.32 15.65 -6.49
CA LEU A 68 8.09 14.44 -6.17
C LEU A 68 9.60 14.64 -6.36
N GLU A 69 10.02 15.44 -7.36
CA GLU A 69 11.42 15.85 -7.55
C GLU A 69 11.97 16.58 -6.31
N ARG A 70 11.16 17.40 -5.66
CA ARG A 70 11.58 18.09 -4.44
C ARG A 70 11.83 17.13 -3.28
N VAL A 71 11.07 16.03 -3.20
CA VAL A 71 11.31 14.97 -2.21
C VAL A 71 12.60 14.24 -2.52
N ILE A 72 12.81 13.88 -3.79
CA ILE A 72 13.98 13.11 -4.23
C ILE A 72 15.27 13.94 -4.09
N SER A 73 15.27 15.18 -4.58
CA SER A 73 16.44 16.08 -4.54
C SER A 73 16.85 16.51 -3.14
N GLN A 74 15.97 16.38 -2.15
CA GLN A 74 16.30 16.65 -0.75
C GLN A 74 17.26 15.59 -0.16
N ASN A 75 17.39 14.41 -0.80
CA ASN A 75 18.31 13.34 -0.40
C ASN A 75 18.15 12.90 1.08
N GLN A 76 16.92 12.91 1.59
CA GLN A 76 16.60 12.48 2.95
C GLN A 76 16.18 11.01 3.05
N TYR A 77 15.69 10.44 1.96
CA TYR A 77 15.21 9.07 1.89
C TYR A 77 16.12 8.25 0.97
N GLN A 78 16.23 6.96 1.27
CA GLN A 78 17.01 6.01 0.49
C GLN A 78 16.30 4.66 0.49
N LEU A 79 16.34 3.97 -0.65
CA LEU A 79 15.92 2.57 -0.74
C LEU A 79 16.73 1.74 0.25
N ILE A 80 16.05 0.91 1.07
CA ILE A 80 16.77 -0.01 1.96
C ILE A 80 17.59 -1.00 1.13
N ASP A 81 18.79 -1.34 1.60
CA ASP A 81 19.69 -2.25 0.92
C ASP A 81 19.09 -3.67 0.85
N ASN A 82 18.57 -4.18 1.98
CA ASN A 82 17.94 -5.48 2.05
C ASN A 82 16.41 -5.37 1.96
N TYR A 83 15.86 -5.57 0.76
CA TYR A 83 14.41 -5.56 0.52
C TYR A 83 13.65 -6.54 1.43
N THR A 84 14.22 -7.70 1.72
CA THR A 84 13.55 -8.78 2.46
C THR A 84 13.23 -8.41 3.92
N GLU A 85 13.88 -7.37 4.43
CA GLU A 85 13.75 -6.91 5.82
C GLU A 85 12.78 -5.73 5.96
N LEU A 86 12.28 -5.17 4.85
CA LEU A 86 11.51 -3.91 4.83
C LEU A 86 10.21 -3.96 5.66
N PHE A 87 9.64 -5.15 5.85
CA PHE A 87 8.40 -5.38 6.59
C PHE A 87 8.63 -6.19 7.87
N SER A 88 9.70 -5.88 8.58
CA SER A 88 9.98 -6.40 9.93
C SER A 88 9.93 -5.28 10.96
N VAL A 89 9.60 -5.64 12.19
CA VAL A 89 9.60 -4.73 13.36
C VAL A 89 11.02 -4.19 13.62
N ALA A 90 12.04 -5.01 13.37
CA ALA A 90 13.44 -4.63 13.55
C ALA A 90 13.89 -3.50 12.62
N ASN A 91 13.18 -3.29 11.50
CA ASN A 91 13.51 -2.29 10.49
C ASN A 91 12.45 -1.17 10.40
N GLU A 92 11.68 -0.95 11.47
CA GLU A 92 10.81 0.22 11.55
C GLU A 92 11.60 1.54 11.52
N GLY A 93 11.07 2.54 10.81
CA GLY A 93 11.76 3.83 10.65
C GLY A 93 13.06 3.75 9.84
N ASN A 94 13.19 2.76 8.94
CA ASN A 94 14.32 2.66 8.03
C ASN A 94 14.37 3.85 7.04
N SER A 95 15.44 3.92 6.25
CA SER A 95 15.71 5.01 5.31
C SER A 95 14.65 5.19 4.22
N GLU A 96 13.81 4.18 3.99
CA GLU A 96 12.75 4.20 2.97
C GLU A 96 11.42 4.73 3.52
N THR A 97 11.27 4.84 4.84
CA THR A 97 10.03 5.29 5.48
C THR A 97 9.81 6.78 5.23
N VAL A 98 8.82 7.10 4.39
CA VAL A 98 8.36 8.48 4.18
C VAL A 98 7.21 8.79 5.14
N PHE A 99 6.24 7.89 5.22
CA PHE A 99 5.17 7.94 6.23
C PHE A 99 4.57 6.56 6.47
N ASP A 100 4.41 6.21 7.74
CA ASP A 100 3.81 4.98 8.22
C ASP A 100 2.84 5.26 9.38
N VAL A 101 1.89 4.34 9.57
CA VAL A 101 1.05 4.32 10.78
C VAL A 101 1.82 3.59 11.86
N GLU A 102 2.12 4.30 12.95
CA GLU A 102 2.80 3.75 14.12
C GLU A 102 1.87 2.82 14.90
N TYR A 103 2.26 1.55 15.01
CA TYR A 103 1.56 0.54 15.79
C TYR A 103 2.40 0.08 16.99
N SER A 104 1.72 -0.32 18.06
CA SER A 104 2.31 -0.90 19.27
C SER A 104 1.79 -2.31 19.47
N GLY A 105 2.67 -3.22 19.85
CA GLY A 105 2.31 -4.57 20.30
C GLY A 105 2.34 -4.75 21.82
N ALA A 106 2.49 -3.65 22.57
CA ALA A 106 2.61 -3.70 24.02
C ALA A 106 1.24 -3.82 24.73
N GLU A 107 0.20 -3.22 24.18
CA GLU A 107 -1.14 -3.17 24.75
C GLU A 107 -2.21 -2.89 23.67
N GLY A 108 -3.46 -2.75 24.12
CA GLY A 108 -4.58 -2.37 23.26
C GLY A 108 -5.22 -3.55 22.52
N GLY A 109 -6.47 -3.37 22.13
CA GLY A 109 -7.17 -4.31 21.24
C GLY A 109 -7.70 -5.59 21.87
N SER A 110 -8.96 -5.88 21.56
CA SER A 110 -9.52 -7.23 21.59
C SER A 110 -10.71 -7.25 20.64
N TYR A 111 -11.22 -8.42 20.29
CA TYR A 111 -12.49 -8.51 19.56
C TYR A 111 -13.67 -7.85 20.31
N GLY A 112 -13.56 -7.65 21.64
CA GLY A 112 -14.53 -6.90 22.45
C GLY A 112 -14.37 -5.37 22.40
N CYS A 113 -13.22 -4.86 21.96
CA CYS A 113 -12.99 -3.42 21.76
C CYS A 113 -12.04 -3.16 20.59
N LEU A 114 -12.56 -3.17 19.36
CA LEU A 114 -11.77 -2.85 18.16
C LEU A 114 -11.36 -1.36 18.10
N ILE A 115 -12.10 -0.45 18.74
CA ILE A 115 -11.72 0.97 18.82
C ILE A 115 -10.52 1.19 19.76
N CYS A 116 -10.23 0.23 20.64
CA CYS A 116 -9.08 0.26 21.54
C CYS A 116 -7.80 -0.29 20.88
N LEU A 117 -7.80 -0.55 19.56
CA LEU A 117 -6.65 -1.14 18.88
C LEU A 117 -5.50 -0.16 18.79
N GLU A 118 -4.34 -0.58 19.31
CA GLU A 118 -3.07 0.13 19.16
C GLU A 118 -2.10 -0.61 18.24
N GLY A 119 -2.35 -1.88 17.96
CA GLY A 119 -1.53 -2.67 17.05
C GLY A 119 -2.15 -2.87 15.67
N ASN A 120 -1.34 -3.41 14.78
CA ASN A 120 -1.71 -3.73 13.41
C ASN A 120 -2.45 -5.07 13.37
N ALA A 121 -3.72 -5.04 12.98
CA ALA A 121 -4.51 -6.26 12.81
C ALA A 121 -4.20 -7.00 11.50
N ALA A 122 -3.59 -6.34 10.50
CA ALA A 122 -3.38 -6.94 9.19
C ALA A 122 -2.52 -8.22 9.24
N PRO A 123 -1.36 -8.28 9.95
CA PRO A 123 -0.57 -9.51 10.05
C PRO A 123 -1.31 -10.70 10.64
N GLY A 124 -2.21 -10.47 11.61
CA GLY A 124 -3.05 -11.55 12.16
C GLY A 124 -4.12 -12.02 11.18
N PHE A 125 -4.83 -11.08 10.54
CA PHE A 125 -5.83 -11.44 9.54
C PHE A 125 -5.23 -12.17 8.33
N HIS A 126 -4.05 -11.74 7.88
CA HIS A 126 -3.34 -12.36 6.76
C HIS A 126 -2.56 -13.63 7.14
N GLY A 127 -2.37 -13.89 8.45
CA GLY A 127 -1.58 -15.01 8.97
C GLY A 127 -2.15 -16.38 8.61
N ILE A 128 -1.32 -17.41 8.74
CA ILE A 128 -1.64 -18.78 8.34
C ILE A 128 -2.53 -19.40 9.42
N ARG A 129 -3.75 -19.81 9.04
CA ARG A 129 -4.71 -20.34 10.00
C ARG A 129 -4.31 -21.66 10.63
N GLN A 130 -4.47 -21.74 11.95
CA GLN A 130 -4.09 -22.84 12.83
C GLN A 130 -2.65 -23.33 12.57
N TYR A 131 -1.76 -22.41 12.20
CA TYR A 131 -0.39 -22.75 11.87
C TYR A 131 0.38 -23.15 13.12
N ASN A 132 0.98 -24.34 13.05
CA ASN A 132 1.93 -24.85 14.03
C ASN A 132 3.20 -25.26 13.30
N GLY A 133 4.24 -24.44 13.40
CA GLY A 133 5.51 -24.65 12.72
C GLY A 133 6.51 -23.54 13.07
N PRO A 134 7.68 -23.53 12.40
CA PRO A 134 8.69 -22.48 12.59
C PRO A 134 8.27 -21.16 11.94
N GLU A 135 8.96 -20.08 12.35
CA GLU A 135 8.95 -18.73 11.76
C GLU A 135 7.63 -17.94 11.90
N TYR A 136 6.51 -18.52 11.49
CA TYR A 136 5.21 -17.86 11.43
C TYR A 136 4.31 -18.18 12.61
N GLY A 137 3.40 -17.26 12.91
CA GLY A 137 2.33 -17.44 13.90
C GLY A 137 0.99 -17.83 13.26
N ASP A 138 0.10 -18.36 14.09
CA ASP A 138 -1.31 -18.60 13.73
C ASP A 138 -2.01 -17.29 13.27
N GLY A 139 -2.97 -17.36 12.36
CA GLY A 139 -3.78 -16.24 11.90
C GLY A 139 -5.09 -16.68 11.25
N ASN A 140 -5.62 -15.87 10.32
CA ASN A 140 -6.99 -16.05 9.83
C ASN A 140 -7.14 -16.31 8.32
N SER A 141 -6.05 -16.38 7.57
CA SER A 141 -6.00 -16.67 6.12
C SER A 141 -6.87 -15.74 5.25
N TYR A 142 -6.80 -14.43 5.49
CA TYR A 142 -7.40 -13.39 4.62
C TYR A 142 -6.37 -12.75 3.69
N ASN A 143 -6.87 -12.05 2.64
CA ASN A 143 -6.03 -11.35 1.66
C ASN A 143 -4.96 -12.24 1.00
N LEU A 144 -5.37 -13.46 0.65
CA LEU A 144 -4.49 -14.47 0.06
C LEU A 144 -4.08 -14.04 -1.36
N PRO A 145 -2.76 -13.92 -1.64
CA PRO A 145 -2.29 -13.69 -3.00
C PRO A 145 -2.80 -14.73 -4.00
N THR A 146 -2.93 -14.31 -5.24
CA THR A 146 -3.29 -15.20 -6.35
C THR A 146 -2.05 -15.84 -6.95
N GLU A 147 -2.20 -17.04 -7.51
CA GLU A 147 -1.17 -17.67 -8.33
C GLU A 147 -0.71 -16.75 -9.49
N LYS A 148 -1.64 -15.99 -10.09
CA LYS A 148 -1.31 -15.00 -11.12
C LYS A 148 -0.30 -13.96 -10.63
N LEU A 149 -0.43 -13.48 -9.40
CA LEU A 149 0.54 -12.55 -8.82
C LEU A 149 1.89 -13.25 -8.59
N TYR A 150 1.88 -14.43 -7.96
CA TYR A 150 3.10 -15.20 -7.70
C TYR A 150 3.90 -15.48 -9.00
N ASN A 151 3.20 -15.90 -10.06
CA ASN A 151 3.80 -16.20 -11.36
C ASN A 151 4.11 -14.95 -12.21
N SER A 152 3.74 -13.74 -11.76
CA SER A 152 4.00 -12.50 -12.52
C SER A 152 5.42 -11.95 -12.33
N PHE A 153 6.12 -12.39 -11.28
CA PHE A 153 7.50 -11.99 -11.02
C PHE A 153 8.47 -12.72 -11.96
N ALA A 154 9.53 -12.02 -12.38
CA ALA A 154 10.58 -12.62 -13.17
C ALA A 154 11.36 -13.67 -12.37
N ALA A 155 11.96 -14.65 -13.06
CA ALA A 155 12.85 -15.60 -12.42
C ALA A 155 14.05 -14.85 -11.78
N GLY A 156 14.34 -15.15 -10.51
CA GLY A 156 15.40 -14.50 -9.74
C GLY A 156 15.01 -13.16 -9.11
N ASP A 157 13.78 -12.66 -9.31
CA ASP A 157 13.29 -11.48 -8.58
C ASP A 157 13.02 -11.85 -7.11
N ILE A 158 13.89 -11.38 -6.22
CA ILE A 158 13.82 -11.66 -4.78
C ILE A 158 12.53 -11.15 -4.13
N ARG A 159 11.83 -10.22 -4.79
CA ARG A 159 10.59 -9.64 -4.26
C ARG A 159 9.44 -10.62 -4.30
N ARG A 160 9.50 -11.66 -5.15
CA ARG A 160 8.43 -12.68 -5.21
C ARG A 160 8.23 -13.31 -3.84
N ASP A 161 9.27 -13.93 -3.30
CA ASP A 161 9.18 -14.70 -2.06
C ASP A 161 9.09 -13.77 -0.84
N ALA A 162 9.66 -12.56 -0.92
CA ALA A 162 9.46 -11.52 0.10
C ALA A 162 8.03 -10.95 0.12
N SER A 163 7.29 -11.02 -0.98
CA SER A 163 5.91 -10.50 -1.08
C SER A 163 4.87 -11.59 -0.88
N VAL A 164 5.13 -12.78 -1.40
CA VAL A 164 4.19 -13.89 -1.49
C VAL A 164 4.87 -15.15 -0.98
N LEU A 165 4.39 -15.64 0.17
CA LEU A 165 4.80 -16.91 0.73
C LEU A 165 4.05 -18.02 0.01
N ASP A 166 4.75 -18.90 -0.68
CA ASP A 166 4.26 -20.22 -1.08
C ASP A 166 4.40 -21.18 0.11
N ILE A 167 3.26 -21.52 0.74
CA ILE A 167 3.27 -22.26 2.01
C ILE A 167 3.77 -23.70 1.83
N ASP A 168 3.44 -24.34 0.72
CA ASP A 168 3.80 -25.73 0.48
C ASP A 168 5.30 -25.84 0.16
N ALA A 169 5.83 -24.91 -0.66
CA ALA A 169 7.27 -24.83 -0.90
C ALA A 169 8.05 -24.51 0.38
N PHE A 170 7.54 -23.61 1.23
CA PHE A 170 8.14 -23.29 2.51
C PHE A 170 8.18 -24.52 3.43
N ILE A 171 7.06 -25.24 3.60
CA ILE A 171 6.98 -26.44 4.45
C ILE A 171 7.91 -27.54 3.95
N ALA A 172 7.94 -27.79 2.63
CA ALA A 172 8.80 -28.80 2.02
C ALA A 172 10.30 -28.53 2.24
N ALA A 173 10.69 -27.27 2.42
CA ALA A 173 12.07 -26.87 2.72
C ALA A 173 12.45 -27.03 4.21
N GLN A 174 11.50 -27.30 5.10
CA GLN A 174 11.77 -27.39 6.54
C GLN A 174 12.33 -28.78 6.95
N PRO A 175 13.29 -28.85 7.89
CA PRO A 175 13.85 -30.13 8.36
C PRO A 175 12.84 -31.12 8.96
N ASN A 176 11.71 -30.63 9.47
CA ASN A 176 10.65 -31.43 10.11
C ASN A 176 9.28 -31.14 9.48
N SER A 177 9.21 -31.13 8.13
CA SER A 177 8.01 -30.79 7.36
C SER A 177 6.76 -31.54 7.82
N ASP A 178 6.90 -32.83 8.16
CA ASP A 178 5.78 -33.70 8.58
C ASP A 178 5.10 -33.27 9.89
N ASN A 179 5.78 -32.44 10.70
CA ASN A 179 5.26 -31.92 11.95
C ASN A 179 4.59 -30.55 11.80
N ILE A 180 4.66 -29.94 10.62
CA ILE A 180 4.07 -28.63 10.37
C ILE A 180 2.62 -28.81 9.93
N THR A 181 1.71 -28.14 10.62
CA THR A 181 0.27 -28.23 10.34
C THR A 181 -0.33 -26.85 10.17
N TYR A 182 -1.33 -26.74 9.30
CA TYR A 182 -2.19 -25.56 9.17
C TYR A 182 -3.58 -25.98 8.71
N ALA A 183 -4.56 -25.08 8.82
CA ALA A 183 -5.93 -25.30 8.37
C ALA A 183 -6.31 -24.33 7.26
N VAL A 184 -7.28 -24.76 6.44
CA VAL A 184 -7.96 -23.86 5.50
C VAL A 184 -8.84 -22.89 6.30
N GLY A 185 -8.74 -21.60 6.00
CA GLY A 185 -9.50 -20.55 6.67
C GLY A 185 -10.78 -20.15 5.97
N GLY A 186 -11.56 -19.30 6.64
CA GLY A 186 -12.79 -18.75 6.08
C GLY A 186 -12.56 -17.88 4.85
N GLY A 187 -11.36 -17.29 4.72
CA GLY A 187 -10.91 -16.58 3.51
C GLY A 187 -10.53 -17.49 2.34
N GLY A 188 -10.62 -18.81 2.49
CA GLY A 188 -10.24 -19.80 1.48
C GLY A 188 -8.80 -20.26 1.61
N HIS A 189 -8.25 -20.79 0.52
CA HIS A 189 -6.87 -21.23 0.44
C HIS A 189 -6.39 -21.20 -1.02
N THR A 190 -5.31 -20.47 -1.28
CA THR A 190 -4.67 -20.38 -2.61
C THR A 190 -3.30 -21.07 -2.65
N GLY A 191 -2.80 -21.57 -1.51
CA GLY A 191 -1.40 -21.94 -1.32
C GLY A 191 -0.46 -20.75 -1.05
N TYR A 192 -0.97 -19.52 -1.13
CA TYR A 192 -0.16 -18.31 -1.03
C TYR A 192 -0.61 -17.36 0.09
N TYR A 193 0.34 -16.72 0.77
CA TYR A 193 0.10 -15.74 1.84
C TYR A 193 0.85 -14.43 1.59
N ASN A 194 0.31 -13.30 2.06
CA ASN A 194 0.97 -11.99 1.96
C ASN A 194 2.14 -11.92 2.94
N ASN A 195 3.36 -12.20 2.47
CA ASN A 195 4.54 -12.36 3.34
C ASN A 195 5.09 -11.04 3.90
N LYS A 196 4.63 -9.89 3.36
CA LYS A 196 4.97 -8.55 3.89
C LYS A 196 4.22 -8.26 5.19
N TYR A 197 2.95 -8.60 5.25
CA TYR A 197 2.13 -8.41 6.44
C TYR A 197 1.60 -9.77 6.89
N ILE A 198 2.46 -10.57 7.51
CA ILE A 198 2.15 -11.90 8.04
C ILE A 198 2.65 -12.01 9.47
N LYS A 199 1.89 -12.69 10.34
CA LYS A 199 2.28 -12.88 11.74
C LYS A 199 3.56 -13.72 11.84
N ARG A 200 4.61 -13.19 12.48
CA ARG A 200 5.87 -13.89 12.77
C ARG A 200 6.00 -14.18 14.26
N GLN A 201 6.59 -15.32 14.63
CA GLN A 201 6.78 -15.74 16.04
C GLN A 201 7.60 -14.73 16.85
N GLY A 202 8.53 -14.01 16.21
CA GLY A 202 9.34 -12.97 16.85
C GLY A 202 8.66 -11.61 17.01
N GLU A 203 7.45 -11.45 16.47
CA GLU A 203 6.74 -10.16 16.34
C GLU A 203 5.31 -10.23 16.91
N ILE A 204 5.12 -11.09 17.90
CA ILE A 204 3.84 -11.34 18.57
C ILE A 204 3.55 -10.24 19.59
N GLY A 205 2.44 -9.52 19.38
CA GLY A 205 1.94 -8.54 20.35
C GLY A 205 1.04 -9.14 21.44
N LEU A 206 0.71 -8.28 22.41
CA LEU A 206 -0.17 -8.55 23.54
C LEU A 206 -1.34 -7.55 23.59
N PRO A 207 -2.49 -7.90 24.23
CA PRO A 207 -2.81 -9.21 24.80
C PRO A 207 -3.34 -10.20 23.75
N ASP A 208 -3.88 -9.71 22.64
CA ASP A 208 -4.47 -10.53 21.57
C ASP A 208 -3.60 -10.44 20.32
N ASN A 209 -2.80 -11.48 20.08
CA ASN A 209 -1.81 -11.44 19.01
C ASN A 209 -2.39 -11.45 17.58
N ASP A 210 -3.69 -11.67 17.40
CA ASP A 210 -4.37 -11.47 16.11
C ASP A 210 -4.48 -9.99 15.75
N LEU A 211 -4.53 -9.13 16.76
CA LEU A 211 -4.94 -7.74 16.62
C LEU A 211 -3.83 -6.75 16.99
N THR A 212 -2.71 -7.23 17.52
CA THR A 212 -1.71 -6.40 18.21
C THR A 212 -0.32 -6.48 17.58
N SER A 213 -0.20 -6.78 16.29
CA SER A 213 1.14 -6.81 15.67
C SER A 213 1.81 -5.42 15.72
N PRO A 214 3.08 -5.32 16.13
CA PRO A 214 3.80 -4.04 16.16
C PRO A 214 4.36 -3.59 14.79
N VAL A 215 4.13 -4.36 13.71
CA VAL A 215 4.59 -3.98 12.37
C VAL A 215 3.81 -2.76 11.87
N ASN A 216 4.50 -1.66 11.56
CA ASN A 216 3.84 -0.44 11.08
C ASN A 216 3.19 -0.67 9.71
N TYR A 217 2.09 0.04 9.41
CA TYR A 217 1.58 0.05 8.04
C TYR A 217 2.27 1.17 7.24
N ARG A 218 3.03 0.80 6.20
CA ARG A 218 3.72 1.75 5.33
C ARG A 218 2.71 2.43 4.41
N VAL A 219 2.40 3.69 4.66
CA VAL A 219 1.43 4.48 3.86
C VAL A 219 2.09 5.01 2.60
N ILE A 220 3.31 5.56 2.74
CA ILE A 220 4.17 6.01 1.66
C ILE A 220 5.59 5.61 2.02
N ARG A 221 6.27 4.95 1.08
CA ARG A 221 7.71 4.69 1.15
C ARG A 221 8.42 5.19 -0.10
N TYR A 222 9.72 5.34 -0.02
CA TYR A 222 10.51 6.00 -1.07
C TYR A 222 10.42 5.30 -2.43
N ALA A 223 10.28 3.97 -2.52
CA ALA A 223 10.04 3.35 -3.83
C ALA A 223 8.70 3.77 -4.47
N ASP A 224 7.64 4.00 -3.68
CA ASP A 224 6.38 4.57 -4.20
C ASP A 224 6.63 5.98 -4.75
N VAL A 225 7.42 6.80 -4.05
CA VAL A 225 7.82 8.15 -4.51
C VAL A 225 8.56 8.08 -5.84
N LEU A 226 9.57 7.21 -5.95
CA LEU A 226 10.36 7.03 -7.17
C LEU A 226 9.49 6.57 -8.35
N LEU A 227 8.61 5.58 -8.14
CA LEU A 227 7.75 5.06 -9.21
C LEU A 227 6.64 6.02 -9.60
N MET A 228 6.09 6.80 -8.66
CA MET A 228 5.19 7.91 -8.97
C MET A 228 5.90 9.01 -9.76
N ALA A 229 7.15 9.33 -9.40
CA ALA A 229 7.94 10.33 -10.13
C ALA A 229 8.29 9.84 -11.54
N ALA A 230 8.62 8.56 -11.69
CA ALA A 230 8.85 7.94 -12.98
C ALA A 230 7.61 8.05 -13.89
N GLU A 231 6.44 7.69 -13.37
CA GLU A 231 5.18 7.82 -14.11
C GLU A 231 4.89 9.28 -14.47
N ALA A 232 5.04 10.19 -13.52
CA ALA A 232 4.80 11.62 -13.74
C ALA A 232 5.71 12.19 -14.82
N HIS A 233 7.01 11.88 -14.83
CA HIS A 233 7.94 12.34 -15.87
C HIS A 233 7.62 11.75 -17.24
N ASN A 234 7.32 10.45 -17.31
CA ASN A 234 7.00 9.79 -18.58
C ASN A 234 5.68 10.31 -19.19
N ARG A 235 4.70 10.69 -18.35
CA ARG A 235 3.38 11.16 -18.80
C ARG A 235 3.21 12.68 -18.81
N ALA A 236 4.22 13.44 -18.39
CA ALA A 236 4.22 14.91 -18.43
C ALA A 236 4.21 15.46 -19.87
N MET A 237 3.94 16.75 -19.99
CA MET A 237 4.04 17.49 -21.25
C MET A 237 4.98 18.70 -21.08
N PRO A 238 6.19 18.69 -21.68
CA PRO A 238 6.79 17.59 -22.46
C PRO A 238 7.18 16.39 -21.59
N ALA A 239 7.14 15.18 -22.16
CA ALA A 239 7.56 13.96 -21.49
C ALA A 239 9.08 13.91 -21.28
N ASN A 240 9.52 13.25 -20.20
CA ASN A 240 10.91 13.04 -19.85
C ASN A 240 11.20 11.57 -19.54
N ASP A 241 11.23 10.75 -20.59
CA ASP A 241 11.51 9.31 -20.48
C ASP A 241 12.89 9.01 -19.88
N ALA A 242 13.88 9.89 -20.08
CA ALA A 242 15.21 9.69 -19.52
C ALA A 242 15.17 9.71 -17.99
N LYS A 243 14.47 10.70 -17.42
CA LYS A 243 14.28 10.81 -15.96
C LYS A 243 13.38 9.71 -15.42
N ALA A 244 12.36 9.32 -16.17
CA ALA A 244 11.51 8.20 -15.79
C ALA A 244 12.28 6.88 -15.69
N ARG A 245 13.15 6.58 -16.68
CA ARG A 245 14.03 5.41 -16.62
C ARG A 245 15.04 5.47 -15.48
N GLU A 246 15.57 6.65 -15.17
CA GLU A 246 16.48 6.83 -14.02
C GLU A 246 15.84 6.34 -12.72
N TYR A 247 14.60 6.78 -12.42
CA TYR A 247 13.91 6.38 -11.19
C TYR A 247 13.43 4.94 -11.20
N LEU A 248 12.97 4.44 -12.35
CA LEU A 248 12.65 3.03 -12.50
C LEU A 248 13.89 2.15 -12.25
N LYS A 249 15.06 2.56 -12.76
CA LYS A 249 16.33 1.86 -12.60
C LYS A 249 16.74 1.75 -11.13
N LEU A 250 16.58 2.82 -10.33
CA LEU A 250 16.93 2.77 -8.89
C LEU A 250 16.19 1.64 -8.15
N VAL A 251 14.89 1.47 -8.41
CA VAL A 251 14.08 0.42 -7.77
C VAL A 251 14.51 -0.97 -8.24
N ARG A 252 14.79 -1.12 -9.54
CA ARG A 252 15.18 -2.41 -10.16
C ARG A 252 16.59 -2.84 -9.77
N ASP A 253 17.54 -1.91 -9.70
CA ASP A 253 18.92 -2.16 -9.29
C ASP A 253 19.00 -2.74 -7.88
N ARG A 254 18.18 -2.22 -6.96
CA ARG A 254 18.12 -2.67 -5.56
C ARG A 254 17.80 -4.16 -5.42
N VAL A 255 17.17 -4.76 -6.43
CA VAL A 255 16.80 -6.18 -6.47
C VAL A 255 17.46 -6.93 -7.64
N ASN A 256 18.52 -6.37 -8.22
CA ASN A 256 19.27 -6.95 -9.35
C ASN A 256 18.44 -7.28 -10.59
N MET A 257 17.38 -6.50 -10.86
CA MET A 257 16.55 -6.69 -12.05
C MET A 257 17.11 -5.93 -13.27
N PRO A 258 17.03 -6.48 -14.49
CA PRO A 258 17.61 -5.87 -15.69
C PRO A 258 17.09 -4.46 -15.97
N GLU A 259 17.92 -3.59 -16.55
CA GLU A 259 17.49 -2.25 -16.94
C GLU A 259 16.41 -2.28 -18.04
N ILE A 260 15.47 -1.34 -17.97
CA ILE A 260 14.41 -1.15 -18.97
C ILE A 260 14.75 0.06 -19.83
N ASN A 261 14.81 -0.15 -21.14
CA ASN A 261 15.23 0.86 -22.13
C ASN A 261 14.07 1.40 -23.00
N SER A 262 12.83 1.02 -22.68
CA SER A 262 11.65 1.48 -23.41
C SER A 262 11.41 3.00 -23.24
N GLY A 263 10.51 3.54 -24.06
CA GLY A 263 10.05 4.93 -23.99
C GLY A 263 8.55 5.03 -24.29
N GLY A 264 8.02 6.25 -24.15
CA GLY A 264 6.61 6.57 -24.40
C GLY A 264 5.66 5.65 -23.63
N ALA A 265 4.60 5.19 -24.31
CA ALA A 265 3.56 4.36 -23.71
C ALA A 265 4.06 3.00 -23.19
N GLN A 266 5.10 2.41 -23.80
CA GLN A 266 5.66 1.15 -23.30
C GLN A 266 6.34 1.36 -21.95
N LEU A 267 7.08 2.46 -21.80
CA LEU A 267 7.67 2.81 -20.50
C LEU A 267 6.61 3.05 -19.43
N THR A 268 5.44 3.62 -19.79
CA THR A 268 4.31 3.72 -18.86
C THR A 268 3.86 2.34 -18.35
N GLN A 269 3.69 1.36 -19.24
CA GLN A 269 3.30 0.00 -18.88
C GLN A 269 4.35 -0.69 -18.01
N ASP A 270 5.63 -0.47 -18.33
CA ASP A 270 6.75 -1.01 -17.58
C ASP A 270 6.79 -0.44 -16.14
N ILE A 271 6.52 0.86 -15.97
CA ILE A 271 6.40 1.50 -14.64
C ILE A 271 5.21 0.93 -13.86
N TRP A 272 4.05 0.74 -14.51
CA TRP A 272 2.88 0.15 -13.86
C TRP A 272 3.09 -1.32 -13.46
N ALA A 273 3.84 -2.07 -14.26
CA ALA A 273 4.27 -3.43 -13.91
C ALA A 273 5.23 -3.41 -12.72
N GLU A 274 6.23 -2.51 -12.72
CA GLU A 274 7.15 -2.37 -11.60
C GLU A 274 6.41 -2.04 -10.29
N ARG A 275 5.41 -1.15 -10.35
CA ARG A 275 4.55 -0.86 -9.19
C ARG A 275 3.82 -2.11 -8.69
N GLN A 276 3.37 -3.01 -9.57
CA GLN A 276 2.74 -4.26 -9.15
C GLN A 276 3.72 -5.14 -8.37
N TYR A 277 4.96 -5.28 -8.83
CA TYR A 277 5.95 -6.12 -8.18
C TYR A 277 6.40 -5.52 -6.85
N GLU A 278 6.84 -4.27 -6.92
CA GLU A 278 7.42 -3.53 -5.80
C GLU A 278 6.41 -3.36 -4.67
N LEU A 279 5.17 -2.96 -5.00
CA LEU A 279 4.14 -2.51 -4.05
C LEU A 279 3.04 -3.55 -3.78
N SER A 280 3.24 -4.80 -4.20
CA SER A 280 2.30 -5.90 -3.98
C SER A 280 1.98 -6.07 -2.48
N GLY A 281 0.71 -6.28 -2.13
CA GLY A 281 0.30 -6.50 -0.74
C GLY A 281 0.23 -5.24 0.14
N GLU A 282 0.51 -4.05 -0.40
CA GLU A 282 0.57 -2.77 0.33
C GLU A 282 -0.65 -1.86 0.10
N GLY A 283 -1.72 -2.39 -0.49
CA GLY A 283 -3.00 -1.65 -0.62
C GLY A 283 -3.09 -0.66 -1.80
N HIS A 284 -2.15 -0.68 -2.74
CA HIS A 284 -2.13 0.26 -3.87
C HIS A 284 -2.80 -0.24 -5.16
N ARG A 285 -2.74 -1.56 -5.43
CA ARG A 285 -3.05 -2.13 -6.75
C ARG A 285 -4.44 -1.79 -7.27
N PHE A 286 -5.47 -1.85 -6.42
CA PHE A 286 -6.84 -1.52 -6.83
C PHE A 286 -6.94 -0.07 -7.33
N PHE A 287 -6.40 0.87 -6.56
CA PHE A 287 -6.46 2.29 -6.91
C PHE A 287 -5.63 2.63 -8.14
N ASP A 288 -4.47 1.99 -8.30
CA ASP A 288 -3.66 2.11 -9.51
C ASP A 288 -4.44 1.60 -10.74
N LEU A 289 -5.08 0.43 -10.66
CA LEU A 289 -5.90 -0.09 -11.76
C LEU A 289 -7.10 0.79 -12.10
N VAL A 290 -7.77 1.37 -11.10
CA VAL A 290 -8.91 2.25 -11.32
C VAL A 290 -8.48 3.55 -11.98
N ARG A 291 -7.44 4.23 -11.47
CA ARG A 291 -7.00 5.53 -12.03
C ARG A 291 -6.40 5.40 -13.43
N THR A 292 -5.85 4.24 -13.79
CA THR A 292 -5.27 4.01 -15.12
C THR A 292 -6.27 3.41 -16.12
N GLY A 293 -7.47 3.04 -15.67
CA GLY A 293 -8.49 2.39 -16.52
C GLY A 293 -8.25 0.90 -16.78
N GLU A 294 -7.30 0.27 -16.09
CA GLU A 294 -6.96 -1.15 -16.25
C GLU A 294 -7.83 -2.09 -15.40
N ALA A 295 -8.66 -1.56 -14.50
CA ALA A 295 -9.45 -2.37 -13.55
C ALA A 295 -10.36 -3.41 -14.21
N ALA A 296 -11.09 -3.04 -15.28
CA ALA A 296 -12.01 -3.95 -15.97
C ALA A 296 -11.31 -5.13 -16.66
N LYS A 297 -10.04 -4.94 -17.04
CA LYS A 297 -9.20 -5.97 -17.66
C LYS A 297 -8.60 -6.92 -16.62
N GLU A 298 -8.22 -6.39 -15.46
CA GLU A 298 -7.44 -7.12 -14.48
C GLU A 298 -8.27 -7.75 -13.35
N ILE A 299 -9.48 -7.26 -13.10
CA ILE A 299 -10.35 -7.70 -11.99
C ILE A 299 -11.56 -8.46 -12.55
N PRO A 300 -11.65 -9.79 -12.36
CA PRO A 300 -12.82 -10.56 -12.78
C PRO A 300 -14.12 -10.04 -12.16
N GLY A 301 -15.16 -9.87 -12.97
CA GLY A 301 -16.47 -9.38 -12.51
C GLY A 301 -16.53 -7.87 -12.24
N PHE A 302 -15.49 -7.11 -12.58
CA PHE A 302 -15.51 -5.66 -12.51
C PHE A 302 -16.50 -5.07 -13.54
N VAL A 303 -17.35 -4.14 -13.11
CA VAL A 303 -18.34 -3.47 -13.96
C VAL A 303 -17.97 -1.99 -14.05
N THR A 304 -17.60 -1.56 -15.26
CA THR A 304 -17.24 -0.17 -15.54
C THR A 304 -18.40 0.78 -15.27
N GLY A 305 -18.12 1.92 -14.65
CA GLY A 305 -19.11 2.90 -14.21
C GLY A 305 -19.85 2.49 -12.93
N LYS A 306 -19.35 1.48 -12.20
CA LYS A 306 -19.90 1.02 -10.92
C LYS A 306 -18.76 0.74 -9.94
N HIS A 307 -17.92 -0.25 -10.24
CA HIS A 307 -16.94 -0.79 -9.29
C HIS A 307 -15.67 0.06 -9.13
N GLU A 308 -15.55 1.18 -9.84
CA GLU A 308 -14.50 2.18 -9.60
C GLU A 308 -14.64 2.85 -8.22
N LEU A 309 -15.86 2.85 -7.65
CA LEU A 309 -16.17 3.41 -6.34
C LEU A 309 -16.90 2.37 -5.49
N PHE A 310 -16.75 2.44 -4.18
CA PHE A 310 -17.59 1.66 -3.26
C PHE A 310 -18.99 2.28 -3.14
N PRO A 311 -20.03 1.50 -2.80
CA PRO A 311 -21.34 2.06 -2.47
C PRO A 311 -21.22 2.95 -1.22
N LEU A 312 -21.98 4.04 -1.19
CA LEU A 312 -22.19 4.79 0.04
C LEU A 312 -22.91 3.88 1.04
N PRO A 313 -22.43 3.77 2.30
CA PRO A 313 -23.12 3.01 3.31
C PRO A 313 -24.55 3.55 3.50
N GLN A 314 -25.56 2.66 3.44
CA GLN A 314 -26.96 3.07 3.54
C GLN A 314 -27.25 3.87 4.81
N VAL A 315 -26.61 3.50 5.92
CA VAL A 315 -26.73 4.19 7.21
C VAL A 315 -26.33 5.67 7.11
N GLU A 316 -25.32 6.01 6.32
CA GLU A 316 -24.89 7.41 6.14
C GLU A 316 -25.91 8.21 5.32
N ILE A 317 -26.52 7.57 4.31
CA ILE A 317 -27.62 8.17 3.53
C ILE A 317 -28.82 8.45 4.44
N ASP A 318 -29.18 7.48 5.28
CA ASP A 318 -30.31 7.60 6.20
C ASP A 318 -30.07 8.70 7.25
N LEU A 319 -28.85 8.78 7.82
CA LEU A 319 -28.44 9.83 8.76
C LEU A 319 -28.42 11.22 8.12
N ALA A 320 -28.10 11.31 6.84
CA ALA A 320 -28.20 12.55 6.06
C ALA A 320 -29.66 12.89 5.67
N GLY A 321 -30.66 12.17 6.19
CA GLY A 321 -32.07 12.42 5.90
C GLY A 321 -32.49 11.96 4.50
N GLY A 322 -31.75 11.02 3.91
CA GLY A 322 -31.99 10.50 2.56
C GLY A 322 -31.61 11.46 1.43
N ASN A 323 -30.87 12.53 1.73
CA ASN A 323 -30.58 13.60 0.77
C ASN A 323 -29.38 13.31 -0.15
N TRP A 324 -28.61 12.24 0.12
CA TRP A 324 -27.48 11.82 -0.70
C TRP A 324 -27.94 10.79 -1.72
N SER A 325 -27.66 11.06 -3.01
CA SER A 325 -27.76 10.03 -4.04
C SER A 325 -26.67 8.97 -3.84
N GLN A 326 -27.04 7.71 -4.10
CA GLN A 326 -26.07 6.62 -4.19
C GLN A 326 -25.11 6.85 -5.37
N ASN A 327 -23.93 6.21 -5.33
CA ASN A 327 -23.05 6.11 -6.49
C ASN A 327 -23.74 5.38 -7.64
N ALA A 328 -23.31 5.68 -8.87
CA ALA A 328 -23.95 5.14 -10.06
C ALA A 328 -23.98 3.60 -10.03
N ASN A 329 -25.13 3.04 -10.42
CA ASN A 329 -25.34 1.61 -10.64
C ASN A 329 -25.26 0.72 -9.37
N TYR A 330 -25.35 1.30 -8.17
CA TYR A 330 -25.53 0.59 -6.90
C TYR A 330 -26.97 0.60 -6.41
#